data_AF-A0A7X0LUR5-F1
#
_entry.id   AF-A0A7X0LUR5-F1
#
_cell.length_a   1.000
_cell.length_b   1.000
_cell.length_c   1.000
_cell.angle_alpha   90.00
_cell.angle_beta   90.00
_cell.angle_gamma   90.00
#
_symmetry.space_group_name_H-M   'P 1'
#
loop_
_entity.id
_entity.type
_entity.pdbx_description
1 polymer ?
#
loop_
_entity_poly.entity_id
_entity_poly.type
_entity_poly.pdbx_seq_one_letter_code
_entity_poly.pdbx_strand_id
1 'polypeptide(L)'
;MATAGCNPVVPGKEKEEIISVKKDNVKELNIELNLGAGELAVSNGAKEWLDGRIIYKGKDLKPKVTYKDQGNKGKIIIEQKDSTAVNIGHFKNEWDLSFLKIYR
;
A
#
# COMPACT_ATOMS: atom_id res chain seq x y z
N MET A 1 31.75 -10.12 18.97
CA MET A 1 30.58 -10.29 18.07
C MET A 1 29.42 -9.56 18.73
N ALA A 2 29.02 -8.40 18.22
CA ALA A 2 27.86 -7.67 18.74
C ALA A 2 26.67 -7.99 17.83
N THR A 3 25.80 -8.90 18.27
CA THR A 3 24.50 -9.09 17.64
C THR A 3 23.62 -7.92 18.07
N ALA A 4 23.50 -6.90 17.22
CA ALA A 4 22.52 -5.83 17.42
C ALA A 4 21.11 -6.42 17.23
N GLY A 5 20.54 -6.96 18.30
CA GLY A 5 19.13 -7.28 18.39
C GLY A 5 18.34 -5.99 18.59
N CYS A 6 17.72 -5.49 17.53
CA CYS A 6 16.83 -4.35 17.61
C CYS A 6 15.37 -4.83 17.74
N ASN A 7 14.77 -4.66 18.93
CA ASN A 7 13.36 -4.31 19.10
C ASN A 7 13.09 -4.04 20.59
N PRO A 8 12.29 -3.02 20.96
CA PRO A 8 10.90 -2.93 20.51
C PRO A 8 10.41 -1.50 20.19
N VAL A 9 9.71 -1.34 19.06
CA VAL A 9 8.85 -0.16 18.83
C VAL A 9 7.49 -0.42 19.46
N VAL A 10 7.12 0.33 20.51
CA VAL A 10 5.70 0.46 20.89
C VAL A 10 5.41 1.84 21.48
N PRO A 11 4.74 2.72 20.72
CA PRO A 11 3.53 3.34 21.23
C PRO A 11 2.38 3.24 20.21
N GLY A 12 1.40 2.39 20.53
CA GLY A 12 0.20 2.07 19.73
C GLY A 12 0.53 1.19 18.53
N LYS A 13 0.32 -0.14 18.66
CA LYS A 13 0.82 -1.17 17.73
C LYS A 13 0.57 -0.80 16.27
N GLU A 14 1.65 -0.45 15.57
CA GLU A 14 1.69 -0.35 14.12
C GLU A 14 1.26 -1.69 13.54
N LYS A 15 0.52 -1.63 12.44
CA LYS A 15 0.09 -2.78 11.68
C LYS A 15 0.80 -2.75 10.34
N GLU A 16 1.36 -3.90 10.00
CA GLU A 16 1.96 -4.13 8.70
C GLU A 16 1.03 -5.06 7.89
N GLU A 17 0.74 -4.66 6.66
CA GLU A 17 -0.07 -5.43 5.71
C GLU A 17 0.73 -5.57 4.40
N ILE A 18 1.02 -6.83 4.04
CA ILE A 18 1.60 -7.15 2.74
C ILE A 18 0.45 -7.38 1.77
N ILE A 19 0.44 -6.61 0.69
CA ILE A 19 -0.61 -6.69 -0.33
C ILE A 19 0.00 -7.17 -1.64
N SER A 20 -0.77 -7.97 -2.38
CA SER A 20 -0.41 -8.38 -3.72
C SER A 20 -1.66 -8.52 -4.57
N VAL A 21 -1.63 -7.99 -5.78
CA VAL A 21 -2.70 -8.17 -6.78
C VAL A 21 -2.10 -8.97 -7.92
N LYS A 22 -2.59 -10.20 -8.09
CA LYS A 22 -2.07 -11.13 -9.07
C LYS A 22 -2.19 -10.61 -10.48
N LYS A 23 -1.20 -10.92 -11.30
CA LYS A 23 -1.22 -10.67 -12.73
C LYS A 23 -2.32 -11.49 -13.42
N ASP A 24 -2.96 -10.90 -14.41
CA ASP A 24 -3.91 -11.55 -15.32
C ASP A 24 -3.65 -11.12 -16.78
N ASN A 25 -4.67 -11.21 -17.64
CA ASN A 25 -4.57 -10.99 -19.09
C ASN A 25 -4.89 -9.55 -19.52
N VAL A 26 -5.13 -8.61 -18.60
CA VAL A 26 -5.39 -7.22 -18.98
C VAL A 26 -4.14 -6.59 -19.61
N LYS A 27 -4.35 -5.68 -20.57
CA LYS A 27 -3.27 -5.07 -21.36
C LYS A 27 -2.84 -3.71 -20.82
N GLU A 28 -3.67 -3.12 -19.96
CA GLU A 28 -3.45 -1.82 -19.37
C GLU A 28 -3.94 -1.85 -17.91
N LEU A 29 -3.21 -1.20 -17.02
CA LEU A 29 -3.61 -1.01 -15.64
C LEU A 29 -3.86 0.47 -15.39
N ASN A 30 -5.02 0.77 -14.81
CA ASN A 30 -5.31 2.07 -14.23
C ASN A 30 -5.17 1.95 -12.70
N ILE A 31 -4.30 2.77 -12.12
CA ILE A 31 -3.96 2.74 -10.71
C ILE A 31 -4.50 4.01 -10.06
N GLU A 32 -5.34 3.84 -9.06
CA GLU A 32 -5.90 4.93 -8.26
C GLU A 32 -5.44 4.77 -6.81
N LEU A 33 -4.70 5.76 -6.30
CA LEU A 33 -4.15 5.78 -4.96
C LEU A 33 -4.77 6.94 -4.17
N ASN A 34 -5.65 6.60 -3.24
CA ASN A 34 -6.35 7.55 -2.40
C ASN A 34 -5.76 7.51 -0.99
N LEU A 35 -4.60 8.18 -0.84
CA LEU A 35 -3.93 8.38 0.44
C LEU A 35 -4.37 9.72 1.03
N GLY A 36 -4.91 9.70 2.25
CA GLY A 36 -5.32 10.92 2.94
C GLY A 36 -4.13 11.71 3.50
N ALA A 37 -3.37 11.09 4.40
CA ALA A 37 -2.18 11.68 5.01
C ALA A 37 -1.15 10.58 5.31
N GLY A 38 0.12 10.84 5.01
CA GLY A 38 1.21 9.87 5.19
C GLY A 38 2.28 9.99 4.11
N GLU A 39 3.03 8.91 3.94
CA GLU A 39 4.09 8.79 2.96
C GLU A 39 3.70 7.74 1.91
N LEU A 40 3.96 8.05 0.64
CA LEU A 40 3.72 7.18 -0.49
C LEU A 40 5.01 7.04 -1.30
N ALA A 41 5.54 5.83 -1.35
CA ALA A 41 6.61 5.43 -2.25
C ALA A 41 6.04 4.55 -3.36
N VAL A 42 6.31 4.92 -4.62
CA VAL A 42 5.89 4.16 -5.79
C VAL A 42 7.10 3.79 -6.62
N SER A 43 7.24 2.50 -6.89
CA SER A 43 8.33 1.94 -7.68
C SER A 43 7.82 0.99 -8.76
N ASN A 44 8.74 0.64 -9.66
CA ASN A 44 8.54 -0.43 -10.64
C ASN A 44 9.30 -1.68 -10.17
N GLY A 45 8.85 -2.86 -10.60
CA GLY A 45 9.58 -4.11 -10.41
C GLY A 45 8.85 -5.20 -9.62
N ALA A 46 7.55 -5.03 -9.39
CA ALA A 46 6.72 -6.11 -8.86
C ALA A 46 6.65 -7.30 -9.83
N LYS A 47 6.45 -8.49 -9.27
CA LYS A 47 6.27 -9.72 -10.06
C LYS A 47 4.81 -9.87 -10.49
N GLU A 48 3.91 -9.51 -9.58
CA GLU A 48 2.47 -9.42 -9.82
C GLU A 48 2.08 -8.00 -10.25
N TRP A 49 0.81 -7.75 -10.59
CA TRP A 49 0.36 -6.40 -10.98
C TRP A 49 0.69 -5.35 -9.93
N LEU A 50 0.55 -5.72 -8.66
CA LEU A 50 0.97 -4.93 -7.51
C LEU A 50 1.59 -5.88 -6.50
N ASP A 51 2.73 -5.48 -5.94
CA ASP A 51 3.26 -6.00 -4.69
C ASP A 51 3.54 -4.81 -3.78
N GLY A 52 3.20 -4.89 -2.51
CA GLY A 52 3.38 -3.74 -1.61
C GLY A 52 3.38 -4.06 -0.14
N ARG A 53 3.92 -3.13 0.63
CA ARG A 53 3.98 -3.15 2.09
C ARG A 53 3.35 -1.87 2.61
N ILE A 54 2.34 -2.00 3.44
CA ILE A 54 1.66 -0.87 4.06
C ILE A 54 1.82 -0.94 5.57
N ILE A 55 2.34 0.12 6.17
CA ILE A 55 2.48 0.27 7.61
C ILE A 55 1.54 1.38 8.08
N TYR A 56 0.64 1.07 9.00
CA TYR A 56 -0.33 2.04 9.48
C TYR A 56 -0.63 1.89 10.97
N LYS A 57 -1.06 2.98 11.60
CA LYS A 57 -1.46 3.00 13.02
C LYS A 57 -2.88 3.53 13.19
N GLY A 58 -3.75 2.70 13.78
CA GLY A 58 -5.17 3.01 13.97
C GLY A 58 -6.05 2.36 12.91
N LYS A 59 -7.32 2.09 13.25
CA LYS A 59 -8.22 1.33 12.36
C LYS A 59 -8.69 2.14 11.14
N ASP A 60 -8.78 3.45 11.27
CA ASP A 60 -9.24 4.34 10.18
C ASP A 60 -8.23 4.46 9.05
N LEU A 61 -6.95 4.20 9.33
CA LEU A 61 -5.87 4.20 8.34
C LEU A 61 -5.67 2.84 7.66
N LYS A 62 -6.53 1.85 7.96
CA LYS A 62 -6.45 0.56 7.30
C LYS A 62 -6.70 0.73 5.80
N PRO A 63 -5.79 0.28 4.92
CA PRO A 63 -6.00 0.34 3.49
C PRO A 63 -7.07 -0.67 3.06
N LYS A 64 -7.79 -0.34 2.01
CA LYS A 64 -8.66 -1.23 1.27
C LYS A 64 -8.15 -1.32 -0.16
N VAL A 65 -7.85 -2.54 -0.58
CA VAL A 65 -7.36 -2.83 -1.93
C VAL A 65 -8.50 -3.47 -2.72
N THR A 66 -8.82 -2.88 -3.87
CA THR A 66 -9.83 -3.39 -4.79
C THR A 66 -9.22 -3.55 -6.18
N TYR A 67 -9.43 -4.70 -6.80
CA TYR A 67 -9.11 -4.93 -8.19
C TYR A 67 -10.39 -5.14 -9.01
N LYS A 68 -10.47 -4.53 -10.19
CA LYS A 68 -11.58 -4.70 -11.14
C LYS A 68 -11.02 -4.99 -12.52
N ASP A 69 -11.36 -6.15 -13.07
CA ASP A 69 -11.13 -6.48 -14.47
C ASP A 69 -12.26 -5.85 -15.33
N GLN A 70 -11.89 -5.03 -16.31
CA GLN A 70 -12.80 -4.42 -17.28
C GLN A 70 -12.51 -4.93 -18.71
N GLY A 71 -12.06 -6.18 -18.83
CA GLY A 71 -11.75 -6.87 -20.08
C GLY A 71 -10.34 -6.56 -20.55
N ASN A 72 -10.16 -5.43 -21.24
CA ASN A 72 -8.84 -5.04 -21.76
C ASN A 72 -8.03 -4.19 -20.78
N LYS A 73 -8.68 -3.66 -19.73
CA LYS A 73 -8.09 -2.78 -18.73
C LYS A 73 -8.40 -3.30 -17.34
N GLY A 74 -7.38 -3.42 -16.50
CA GLY A 74 -7.55 -3.64 -15.06
C GLY A 74 -7.55 -2.32 -14.33
N LYS A 75 -8.34 -2.20 -13.25
CA LYS A 75 -8.30 -1.06 -12.35
C LYS A 75 -7.95 -1.52 -10.94
N ILE A 76 -6.83 -1.00 -10.42
CA ILE A 76 -6.42 -1.18 -9.02
C ILE A 76 -6.76 0.11 -8.28
N ILE A 77 -7.50 -0.02 -7.18
CA ILE A 77 -7.84 1.08 -6.28
C ILE A 77 -7.31 0.72 -4.90
N ILE A 78 -6.44 1.57 -4.35
CA ILE A 78 -5.97 1.48 -2.98
C ILE A 78 -6.42 2.75 -2.26
N GLU A 79 -7.31 2.58 -1.31
CA GLU A 79 -7.94 3.69 -0.59
C GLU A 79 -7.85 3.45 0.92
N GLN A 80 -7.61 4.52 1.68
CA GLN A 80 -7.92 4.51 3.11
C GLN A 80 -9.27 5.18 3.34
N LYS A 81 -9.90 4.89 4.48
CA LYS A 81 -11.10 5.60 4.87
C LYS A 81 -10.76 7.07 5.11
N ASP A 82 -11.58 7.98 4.59
CA ASP A 82 -11.48 9.40 4.90
C ASP A 82 -11.61 9.60 6.41
N SER A 83 -10.56 10.13 7.03
CA SER A 83 -10.57 10.53 8.42
C SER A 83 -10.24 12.02 8.50
N THR A 84 -11.26 12.82 8.82
CA THR A 84 -11.14 14.26 9.04
C THR A 84 -10.41 14.62 10.34
N ALA A 85 -9.99 13.62 11.13
CA ALA A 85 -9.38 13.78 12.44
C ALA A 85 -8.01 13.08 12.52
N VAL A 86 -7.06 13.48 11.66
CA VAL A 86 -5.67 13.02 11.79
C VAL A 86 -4.98 13.85 12.87
N ASN A 87 -4.81 13.27 14.05
CA ASN A 87 -4.04 13.87 15.14
C ASN A 87 -2.55 13.78 14.77
N ILE A 88 -1.98 14.89 14.28
CA ILE A 88 -0.67 14.97 13.60
C ILE A 88 0.50 14.46 14.49
N GLY A 89 0.35 14.46 15.82
CA GLY A 89 1.46 14.20 16.74
C GLY A 89 2.09 12.80 16.71
N HIS A 90 1.35 11.75 16.32
CA HIS A 90 1.84 10.36 16.37
C HIS A 90 1.17 9.43 15.33
N PHE A 91 0.89 9.95 14.13
CA PHE A 91 0.30 9.16 13.05
C PHE A 91 1.41 8.47 12.23
N LYS A 92 1.19 7.22 11.84
CA LYS A 92 2.08 6.40 10.99
C LYS A 92 1.22 5.83 9.88
N ASN A 93 1.58 6.13 8.63
CA ASN A 93 0.88 5.67 7.45
C ASN A 93 1.83 5.76 6.24
N GLU A 94 2.46 4.63 5.92
CA GLU A 94 3.52 4.52 4.93
C GLU A 94 3.13 3.43 3.94
N TRP A 95 3.03 3.79 2.67
CA TRP A 95 2.68 2.87 1.58
C TRP A 95 3.88 2.74 0.66
N ASP A 96 4.49 1.55 0.64
CA ASP A 96 5.53 1.19 -0.32
C ASP A 96 4.94 0.23 -1.35
N LEU A 97 4.74 0.73 -2.57
CA LEU A 97 4.01 0.05 -3.61
C LEU A 97 4.88 -0.12 -4.85
N SER A 98 5.06 -1.36 -5.28
CA SER A 98 5.71 -1.71 -6.54
C SER A 98 4.68 -2.19 -7.54
N PHE A 99 4.75 -1.65 -8.76
CA PHE A 99 3.89 -2.09 -9.87
C PHE A 99 4.70 -2.83 -10.92
N LEU A 100 4.07 -3.80 -11.57
CA LEU A 100 4.67 -4.45 -12.73
C LEU A 100 4.63 -3.50 -13.92
N LYS A 101 5.80 -3.30 -14.52
CA LYS A 101 5.97 -2.48 -15.71
C LYS A 101 5.46 -3.24 -16.94
N ILE A 102 4.45 -2.69 -17.60
CA ILE A 102 3.96 -3.18 -18.90
C ILE A 102 4.74 -2.46 -20.00
N TYR A 103 5.49 -3.22 -20.81
CA TYR A 103 6.12 -2.69 -22.02
C TYR A 103 5.08 -2.69 -23.15
N ARG A 104 4.85 -1.52 -23.75
CA ARG A 104 3.99 -1.34 -24.92
C ARG A 104 4.79 -1.53 -26.20
#